data_AF-A0A151NJ17-F1
#
_entry.id   AF-A0A151NJ17-F1
#
_cell.length_a   1.000
_cell.length_b   1.000
_cell.length_c   1.000
_cell.angle_alpha   90.00
_cell.angle_beta   90.00
_cell.angle_gamma   90.00
#
_symmetry.space_group_name_H-M   'P 1'
#
loop_
_entity.id
_entity.type
_entity.pdbx_description
1 polymer ?
#
loop_
_entity_poly.entity_id
_entity_poly.type
_entity_poly.pdbx_seq_one_letter_code
_entity_poly.pdbx_strand_id
1 'polypeptide(L)'
;MHVKRCMCLCRAALETCSGPKCADGIHAGMSSREVIIRSKKENQRKCHISERDGKSHVPLTKDKMRIAEAARQSALEILRDAVKKKDRVLVKKSQFLITHKSKDPSFWMKRFALLTDQRVSNFISVLEEAKFMGDPSTKEVYAYIYTESGDKTIYLCPLFWKAPSSQLGTLIREASRFRSACDITKEAVSIDVGYKGLMVKSSLADPKNPKFNLLLNAVLNAKNIQYEFEVTLRHRGDYARGRYSCCGETARSSVCESAVPDDFFTSPNWR
;
A
#
# COMPACT_ATOMS: atom_id res chain seq x y z
N MET A 1 -18.70 -19.76 27.95
CA MET A 1 -18.76 -20.09 26.52
C MET A 1 -19.89 -19.30 25.87
N HIS A 2 -19.59 -18.15 25.28
CA HIS A 2 -20.49 -17.43 24.36
C HIS A 2 -19.61 -16.59 23.43
N VAL A 3 -19.40 -17.09 22.22
CA VAL A 3 -18.68 -16.37 21.16
C VAL A 3 -19.68 -15.40 20.54
N LYS A 4 -19.63 -14.11 20.94
CA LYS A 4 -20.31 -13.05 20.20
C LYS A 4 -19.50 -12.79 18.92
N ARG A 5 -20.06 -13.19 17.77
CA ARG A 5 -19.50 -12.92 16.45
C ARG A 5 -19.88 -11.50 16.06
N CYS A 6 -18.90 -10.62 15.87
CA CYS A 6 -19.12 -9.31 15.24
C CYS A 6 -18.49 -9.32 13.83
N MET A 7 -19.31 -9.04 12.82
CA MET A 7 -18.90 -8.89 11.42
C MET A 7 -18.59 -7.41 11.16
N CYS A 8 -17.33 -7.07 10.89
CA CYS A 8 -17.00 -5.78 10.30
C CYS A 8 -17.02 -5.89 8.76
N LEU A 9 -18.03 -5.27 8.16
CA LEU A 9 -18.21 -5.15 6.72
C LEU A 9 -17.18 -4.17 6.13
N CYS A 10 -16.26 -4.68 5.30
CA CYS A 10 -15.42 -3.88 4.39
C CYS A 10 -16.26 -3.32 3.23
N ARG A 11 -17.25 -2.49 3.51
CA ARG A 11 -18.10 -1.84 2.49
C ARG A 11 -17.50 -0.53 1.97
N ALA A 12 -16.74 0.19 2.81
CA ALA A 12 -16.31 1.55 2.53
C ALA A 12 -15.24 1.69 1.42
N ALA A 13 -14.47 0.65 1.08
CA ALA A 13 -13.43 0.74 0.06
C ALA A 13 -13.98 0.68 -1.39
N LEU A 14 -15.24 0.26 -1.58
CA LEU A 14 -15.88 0.14 -2.89
C LEU A 14 -17.07 1.09 -3.08
N GLU A 15 -17.63 1.69 -2.03
CA GLU A 15 -18.90 2.47 -2.10
C GLU A 15 -18.77 3.97 -2.42
N THR A 16 -17.59 4.49 -2.76
CA THR A 16 -17.48 5.88 -3.29
C THR A 16 -17.90 6.03 -4.76
N CYS A 17 -18.54 5.02 -5.36
CA CYS A 17 -19.20 5.15 -6.66
C CYS A 17 -20.65 5.61 -6.47
N SER A 18 -20.84 6.88 -6.15
CA SER A 18 -22.18 7.49 -6.12
C SER A 18 -22.23 8.68 -7.07
N GLY A 19 -22.96 8.51 -8.16
CA GLY A 19 -23.51 9.59 -9.00
C GLY A 19 -23.84 9.12 -10.42
N PRO A 20 -24.83 9.71 -11.11
CA PRO A 20 -26.12 10.22 -10.66
C PRO A 20 -27.27 9.24 -10.98
N LYS A 21 -28.42 9.40 -10.32
CA LYS A 21 -29.67 8.72 -10.68
C LYS A 21 -30.12 9.19 -12.07
N CYS A 22 -30.31 8.28 -13.02
CA CYS A 22 -31.12 8.54 -14.20
C CYS A 22 -32.21 7.48 -14.33
N ALA A 23 -33.42 8.00 -14.51
CA ALA A 23 -34.67 7.29 -14.71
C ALA A 23 -34.70 6.56 -16.06
N ASP A 24 -35.64 5.62 -16.15
CA ASP A 24 -35.90 4.72 -17.26
C ASP A 24 -36.09 5.43 -18.62
N GLY A 25 -35.51 4.85 -19.66
CA GLY A 25 -35.71 5.26 -21.05
C GLY A 25 -34.96 4.37 -22.04
N ILE A 26 -35.69 3.45 -22.67
CA ILE A 26 -35.23 2.49 -23.68
C ILE A 26 -34.90 3.23 -24.99
N HIS A 27 -33.71 3.02 -25.56
CA HIS A 27 -33.55 2.78 -27.01
C HIS A 27 -32.18 2.17 -27.36
N ALA A 28 -32.23 1.17 -28.23
CA ALA A 28 -31.13 0.33 -28.66
C ALA A 28 -30.23 0.99 -29.70
N GLY A 29 -28.92 0.91 -29.46
CA GLY A 29 -27.84 1.14 -30.44
C GLY A 29 -26.60 0.43 -29.92
N MET A 30 -26.00 -0.45 -30.74
CA MET A 30 -24.91 -1.37 -30.38
C MET A 30 -23.76 -0.67 -29.64
N SER A 31 -23.78 -0.80 -28.31
CA SER A 31 -22.72 -0.33 -27.40
C SER A 31 -22.13 -1.56 -26.72
N SER A 32 -20.81 -1.68 -26.80
CA SER A 32 -19.97 -2.67 -26.14
C SER A 32 -20.40 -2.83 -24.67
N ARG A 33 -21.09 -3.93 -24.37
CA ARG A 33 -21.61 -4.25 -23.04
C ARG A 33 -20.46 -4.29 -22.04
N GLU A 34 -20.45 -3.32 -21.14
CA GLU A 34 -19.68 -3.35 -19.89
C GLU A 34 -20.08 -4.61 -19.10
N VAL A 35 -19.16 -5.56 -18.98
CA VAL A 35 -19.33 -6.66 -18.02
C VAL A 35 -18.82 -6.14 -16.68
N ILE A 36 -19.69 -5.46 -15.93
CA ILE A 36 -19.47 -5.20 -14.51
C ILE A 36 -19.61 -6.56 -13.80
N ILE A 37 -18.49 -7.24 -13.57
CA ILE A 37 -18.46 -8.44 -12.73
C ILE A 37 -18.71 -7.99 -11.29
N ARG A 38 -19.98 -7.90 -10.89
CA ARG A 38 -20.37 -7.97 -9.47
C ARG A 38 -20.11 -9.41 -9.01
N SER A 39 -18.88 -9.70 -8.60
CA SER A 39 -18.58 -10.95 -7.93
C SER A 39 -19.23 -10.92 -6.55
N LYS A 40 -20.47 -11.42 -6.46
CA LYS A 40 -21.17 -11.70 -5.20
C LYS A 40 -20.56 -12.98 -4.60
N LYS A 41 -19.32 -12.87 -4.12
CA LYS A 41 -18.70 -13.91 -3.28
C LYS A 41 -18.06 -13.24 -2.08
N GLU A 42 -18.81 -13.30 -0.99
CA GLU A 42 -18.42 -12.88 0.35
C GLU A 42 -17.25 -13.78 0.79
N ASN A 43 -16.03 -13.43 0.37
CA ASN A 43 -14.83 -14.10 0.87
C ASN A 43 -14.60 -13.65 2.30
N GLN A 44 -15.19 -14.38 3.25
CA GLN A 44 -14.85 -14.31 4.67
C GLN A 44 -13.37 -14.69 4.84
N ARG A 45 -12.47 -13.71 4.79
CA ARG A 45 -11.08 -13.88 5.19
C ARG A 45 -10.88 -13.13 6.49
N LYS A 46 -10.60 -13.91 7.54
CA LYS A 46 -10.22 -13.38 8.85
C LYS A 46 -8.84 -12.73 8.70
N CYS A 47 -8.75 -11.40 8.80
CA CYS A 47 -7.48 -10.81 9.22
C CYS A 47 -7.23 -11.36 10.64
N HIS A 48 -6.09 -12.03 10.84
CA HIS A 48 -5.76 -12.57 12.16
C HIS A 48 -5.56 -11.41 13.14
N ILE A 49 -6.57 -11.16 13.96
CA ILE A 49 -6.48 -10.34 15.15
C ILE A 49 -6.05 -11.29 16.25
N SER A 50 -4.80 -11.19 16.69
CA SER A 50 -4.38 -11.85 17.92
C SER A 50 -4.78 -10.95 19.09
N GLU A 51 -5.87 -11.29 19.77
CA GLU A 51 -6.06 -10.83 21.14
C GLU A 51 -4.93 -11.47 21.98
N ARG A 52 -4.06 -10.64 22.56
CA ARG A 52 -3.16 -11.09 23.62
C ARG A 52 -3.62 -10.45 24.90
N ASP A 53 -3.89 -11.31 25.88
CA ASP A 53 -4.02 -10.96 27.29
C ASP A 53 -2.86 -10.06 27.73
N GLY A 54 -3.19 -9.08 28.58
CA GLY A 54 -2.37 -7.94 28.99
C GLY A 54 -0.88 -8.26 29.15
N LYS A 55 -0.08 -7.78 28.19
CA LYS A 55 1.39 -7.72 28.29
C LYS A 55 1.82 -6.26 28.37
N SER A 56 2.88 -6.04 29.15
CA SER A 56 3.38 -4.73 29.59
C SER A 56 3.80 -3.84 28.41
N HIS A 57 2.84 -3.11 27.83
CA HIS A 57 3.16 -1.96 27.01
C HIS A 57 3.84 -0.92 27.90
N VAL A 58 5.08 -0.57 27.58
CA VAL A 58 5.86 0.37 28.37
C VAL A 58 6.07 1.66 27.59
N PRO A 59 6.03 2.83 28.25
CA PRO A 59 6.52 4.06 27.65
C PRO A 59 7.96 3.87 27.15
N LEU A 60 8.29 4.50 26.02
CA LEU A 60 9.66 4.46 25.50
C LEU A 60 10.60 5.27 26.39
N THR A 61 11.83 4.80 26.54
CA THR A 61 12.93 5.62 27.10
C THR A 61 13.21 6.80 26.17
N LYS A 62 13.85 7.86 26.69
CA LYS A 62 14.19 9.05 25.89
C LYS A 62 14.99 8.70 24.62
N ASP A 63 15.95 7.79 24.70
CA ASP A 63 16.74 7.36 23.55
C ASP A 63 15.91 6.60 22.51
N LYS A 64 15.06 5.66 22.94
CA LYS A 64 14.18 4.93 22.03
C LYS A 64 13.13 5.83 21.39
N MET A 65 12.62 6.80 22.15
CA MET A 65 11.73 7.82 21.62
C MET A 65 12.43 8.64 20.53
N ARG A 66 13.65 9.14 20.78
CA ARG A 66 14.43 9.87 19.77
C ARG A 66 14.64 9.05 18.48
N ILE A 67 14.94 7.76 18.59
CA ILE A 67 15.11 6.87 17.44
C ILE A 67 13.79 6.68 16.67
N ALA A 68 12.69 6.39 17.39
CA ALA A 68 11.37 6.24 16.78
C ALA A 68 10.92 7.52 16.06
N GLU A 69 11.20 8.68 16.68
CA GLU A 69 10.92 10.00 16.11
C GLU A 69 11.75 10.29 14.85
N ALA A 70 13.04 9.98 14.86
CA ALA A 70 13.89 10.12 13.67
C ALA A 70 13.41 9.21 12.53
N ALA A 71 12.99 7.97 12.84
CA ALA A 71 12.40 7.06 11.87
C ALA A 71 11.06 7.58 11.34
N ARG A 72 10.20 8.13 12.20
CA ARG A 72 8.93 8.76 11.81
C ARG A 72 9.17 9.93 10.87
N GLN A 73 10.10 10.82 11.21
CA GLN A 73 10.45 11.97 10.39
C GLN A 73 10.96 11.54 9.01
N SER A 74 11.84 10.55 8.96
CA SER A 74 12.34 10.00 7.69
C SER A 74 11.21 9.38 6.85
N ALA A 75 10.27 8.66 7.48
CA ALA A 75 9.11 8.10 6.80
C ALA A 75 8.19 9.21 6.24
N LEU A 76 7.93 10.27 7.01
CA LEU A 76 7.16 11.42 6.58
C LEU A 76 7.83 12.14 5.40
N GLU A 77 9.15 12.32 5.44
CA GLU A 77 9.92 12.90 4.33
C GLU A 77 9.78 12.09 3.04
N ILE A 78 9.96 10.75 3.10
CA ILE A 78 9.77 9.88 1.93
C ILE A 78 8.34 9.96 1.38
N LEU A 79 7.33 9.92 2.25
CA LEU A 79 5.93 9.97 1.83
C LEU A 79 5.58 11.32 1.20
N ARG A 80 6.02 12.44 1.80
CA ARG A 80 5.81 13.79 1.26
C ARG A 80 6.55 13.99 -0.07
N ASP A 81 7.76 13.48 -0.19
CA ASP A 81 8.52 13.51 -1.44
C ASP A 81 7.83 12.68 -2.54
N ALA A 82 7.25 11.53 -2.19
CA ALA A 82 6.45 10.74 -3.12
C ALA A 82 5.19 11.48 -3.61
N VAL A 83 4.52 12.24 -2.74
CA VAL A 83 3.39 13.11 -3.13
C VAL A 83 3.87 14.26 -4.03
N LYS A 84 5.01 14.90 -3.69
CA LYS A 84 5.60 15.95 -4.53
C LYS A 84 5.91 15.45 -5.94
N LYS A 85 6.40 14.21 -6.05
CA LYS A 85 6.80 13.55 -7.29
C LYS A 85 5.68 12.68 -7.89
N LYS A 86 4.42 12.92 -7.52
CA LYS A 86 3.30 12.01 -7.79
C LYS A 86 3.11 11.64 -9.26
N ASP A 87 3.39 12.55 -10.17
CA ASP A 87 3.25 12.31 -11.62
C ASP A 87 4.30 11.33 -12.17
N ARG A 88 5.35 11.06 -11.40
CA ARG A 88 6.44 10.14 -11.71
C ARG A 88 6.38 8.84 -10.91
N VAL A 89 6.03 8.89 -9.62
CA VAL A 89 6.20 7.71 -8.74
C VAL A 89 4.88 7.05 -8.35
N LEU A 90 3.79 7.82 -8.28
CA LEU A 90 2.49 7.33 -7.87
C LEU A 90 1.67 6.89 -9.08
N VAL A 91 0.68 6.03 -8.81
CA VAL A 91 -0.25 5.58 -9.85
C VAL A 91 -1.53 6.42 -9.82
N LYS A 92 -2.13 6.60 -10.99
CA LYS A 92 -3.51 7.09 -11.07
C LYS A 92 -4.45 6.01 -10.55
N LYS A 93 -5.64 6.41 -10.09
CA LYS A 93 -6.69 5.46 -9.75
C LYS A 93 -6.96 4.58 -10.98
N SER A 94 -6.65 3.29 -10.87
CA SER A 94 -6.79 2.35 -11.99
C SER A 94 -8.25 2.31 -12.42
N GLN A 95 -8.48 2.43 -13.73
CA GLN A 95 -9.80 2.39 -14.34
C GLN A 95 -10.03 1.09 -15.11
N PHE A 96 -8.97 0.37 -15.49
CA PHE A 96 -9.08 -0.78 -16.40
C PHE A 96 -8.31 -2.00 -15.88
N LEU A 97 -9.05 -3.08 -15.63
CA LEU A 97 -8.48 -4.42 -15.45
C LEU A 97 -8.39 -5.07 -16.82
N ILE A 98 -7.16 -5.38 -17.27
CA ILE A 98 -6.97 -6.03 -18.56
C ILE A 98 -6.76 -7.52 -18.31
N THR A 99 -7.74 -8.28 -18.78
CA THR A 99 -7.94 -9.69 -18.44
C THR A 99 -7.58 -10.63 -19.59
N HIS A 100 -6.71 -10.15 -20.50
CA HIS A 100 -6.23 -10.86 -21.70
C HIS A 100 -7.21 -10.71 -22.89
N LYS A 101 -6.88 -9.77 -23.81
CA LYS A 101 -7.28 -9.65 -25.25
C LYS A 101 -7.23 -8.21 -25.80
N SER A 102 -6.86 -7.19 -25.02
CA SER A 102 -6.55 -5.86 -25.60
C SER A 102 -5.11 -5.79 -26.06
N LYS A 103 -4.81 -4.97 -27.08
CA LYS A 103 -3.46 -4.63 -27.55
C LYS A 103 -2.55 -4.45 -26.33
N ASP A 104 -1.55 -5.31 -26.20
CA ASP A 104 -0.59 -5.24 -25.09
C ASP A 104 0.03 -3.83 -25.09
N PRO A 105 0.14 -3.15 -23.94
CA PRO A 105 0.90 -1.92 -23.85
C PRO A 105 2.34 -2.23 -24.26
N SER A 106 3.00 -1.25 -24.89
CA SER A 106 4.42 -1.34 -25.27
C SER A 106 5.33 -1.59 -24.06
N PHE A 107 4.87 -1.25 -22.85
CA PHE A 107 5.65 -1.36 -21.64
C PHE A 107 4.84 -1.83 -20.43
N TRP A 108 5.41 -2.79 -19.70
CA TRP A 108 4.92 -3.31 -18.43
C TRP A 108 6.00 -3.15 -17.35
N MET A 109 5.60 -2.70 -16.16
CA MET A 109 6.48 -2.60 -15.00
C MET A 109 5.91 -3.38 -13.82
N LYS A 110 6.79 -4.06 -13.09
CA LYS A 110 6.43 -4.68 -11.81
C LYS A 110 6.26 -3.62 -10.74
N ARG A 111 5.15 -3.68 -10.01
CA ARG A 111 4.87 -2.88 -8.82
C ARG A 111 4.40 -3.79 -7.69
N PHE A 112 4.75 -3.48 -6.46
CA PHE A 112 4.24 -4.21 -5.30
C PHE A 112 2.92 -3.60 -4.83
N ALA A 113 2.79 -2.28 -4.87
CA ALA A 113 1.57 -1.61 -4.44
C ALA A 113 1.04 -0.56 -5.43
N LEU A 114 -0.28 -0.44 -5.49
CA LEU A 114 -0.97 0.64 -6.19
C LEU A 114 -1.15 1.82 -5.22
N LEU A 115 -0.14 2.68 -5.17
CA LEU A 115 -0.10 3.88 -4.33
C LEU A 115 -0.65 5.09 -5.08
N THR A 116 -1.84 5.55 -4.68
CA THR A 116 -2.42 6.82 -5.16
C THR A 116 -2.04 7.96 -4.21
N ASP A 117 -2.09 9.19 -4.72
CA ASP A 117 -1.85 10.42 -3.94
C ASP A 117 -2.66 10.45 -2.63
N GLN A 118 -3.97 10.17 -2.71
CA GLN A 118 -4.84 10.11 -1.54
C GLN A 118 -4.39 9.08 -0.49
N ARG A 119 -3.88 7.92 -0.93
CA ARG A 119 -3.46 6.86 0.01
C ARG A 119 -2.17 7.25 0.73
N VAL A 120 -1.21 7.80 0.00
CA VAL A 120 0.04 8.28 0.57
C VAL A 120 -0.25 9.44 1.54
N SER A 121 -1.12 10.37 1.16
CA SER A 121 -1.59 11.46 2.04
C SER A 121 -2.24 10.92 3.33
N ASN A 122 -3.06 9.87 3.23
CA ASN A 122 -3.65 9.23 4.41
C ASN A 122 -2.59 8.60 5.33
N PHE A 123 -1.49 8.05 4.79
CA PHE A 123 -0.40 7.50 5.59
C PHE A 123 0.35 8.61 6.33
N ILE A 124 0.58 9.76 5.69
CA ILE A 124 1.17 10.95 6.30
C ILE A 124 0.36 11.36 7.53
N SER A 125 -0.95 11.56 7.39
CA SER A 125 -1.81 11.97 8.52
C SER A 125 -1.85 10.94 9.65
N VAL A 126 -1.73 9.64 9.33
CA VAL A 126 -1.64 8.61 10.36
C VAL A 126 -0.34 8.72 11.14
N LEU A 127 0.79 8.88 10.46
CA LEU A 127 2.10 8.99 11.12
C LEU A 127 2.25 10.28 11.92
N GLU A 128 1.72 11.40 11.44
CA GLU A 128 1.74 12.69 12.17
C GLU A 128 1.04 12.59 13.53
N GLU A 129 -0.05 11.83 13.61
CA GLU A 129 -0.82 11.63 14.83
C GLU A 129 -0.39 10.40 15.64
N ALA A 130 0.54 9.59 15.12
CA ALA A 130 0.89 8.32 15.73
C ALA A 130 1.62 8.50 17.06
N LYS A 131 1.27 7.64 18.03
CA LYS A 131 1.97 7.52 19.32
C LYS A 131 2.82 6.27 19.30
N PHE A 132 3.93 6.27 20.05
CA PHE A 132 4.80 5.11 20.16
C PHE A 132 4.82 4.54 21.57
N MET A 133 4.61 3.23 21.66
CA MET A 133 4.76 2.44 22.88
C MET A 133 5.75 1.30 22.63
N GLY A 134 6.42 0.82 23.67
CA GLY A 134 7.31 -0.34 23.58
C GLY A 134 6.61 -1.63 23.98
N ASP A 135 6.87 -2.71 23.25
CA ASP A 135 6.55 -4.07 23.68
C ASP A 135 7.82 -4.93 23.67
N PRO A 136 8.50 -5.10 24.82
CA PRO A 136 9.71 -5.92 24.91
C PRO A 136 9.44 -7.43 24.80
N SER A 137 8.18 -7.87 24.93
CA SER A 137 7.83 -9.29 25.01
C SER A 137 7.80 -9.99 23.65
N THR A 138 7.64 -9.23 22.57
CA THR A 138 7.43 -9.80 21.22
C THR A 138 8.73 -9.75 20.39
N LYS A 139 9.66 -10.67 20.69
CA LYS A 139 11.05 -10.66 20.16
C LYS A 139 11.21 -10.81 18.64
N GLU A 140 10.24 -11.39 17.95
CA GLU A 140 10.31 -11.70 16.50
C GLU A 140 9.48 -10.75 15.62
N VAL A 141 8.97 -9.66 16.20
CA VAL A 141 8.16 -8.67 15.49
C VAL A 141 8.91 -7.35 15.45
N TYR A 142 8.67 -6.57 14.40
CA TYR A 142 9.18 -5.21 14.28
C TYR A 142 8.25 -4.24 15.00
N ALA A 143 7.00 -4.18 14.57
CA ALA A 143 5.96 -3.38 15.19
C ALA A 143 4.58 -3.99 14.90
N TYR A 144 3.57 -3.55 15.65
CA TYR A 144 2.17 -3.84 15.37
C TYR A 144 1.27 -2.70 15.87
N ILE A 145 -0.01 -2.79 15.52
CA ILE A 145 -1.07 -1.85 15.94
C ILE A 145 -2.29 -2.63 16.41
N TYR A 146 -3.13 -1.98 17.21
CA TYR A 146 -4.51 -2.39 17.42
C TYR A 146 -5.41 -1.47 16.59
N THR A 147 -6.12 -2.01 15.60
CA THR A 147 -6.98 -1.18 14.72
C THR A 147 -8.27 -0.73 15.40
N GLU A 148 -8.66 -1.39 16.49
CA GLU A 148 -9.93 -1.18 17.19
C GLU A 148 -9.84 -0.17 18.33
N SER A 149 -8.64 0.09 18.85
CA SER A 149 -8.44 0.94 20.02
C SER A 149 -8.71 2.43 19.76
N GLY A 150 -8.87 2.82 18.49
CA GLY A 150 -9.14 4.20 18.06
C GLY A 150 -7.95 5.15 18.25
N ASP A 151 -7.00 4.81 19.12
CA ASP A 151 -5.73 5.49 19.26
C ASP A 151 -4.73 5.02 18.19
N LYS A 152 -4.06 5.97 17.53
CA LYS A 152 -3.06 5.68 16.49
C LYS A 152 -1.73 5.23 17.12
N THR A 153 -1.78 4.28 18.05
CA THR A 153 -0.61 3.81 18.79
C THR A 153 0.09 2.68 18.03
N ILE A 154 1.38 2.87 17.75
CA ILE A 154 2.27 1.88 17.14
C ILE A 154 3.15 1.29 18.24
N TYR A 155 3.06 -0.03 18.43
CA TYR A 155 3.84 -0.77 19.41
C TYR A 155 5.13 -1.27 18.77
N LEU A 156 6.26 -0.78 19.27
CA LEU A 156 7.60 -1.06 18.75
C LEU A 156 8.27 -2.19 19.54
N CYS A 157 8.69 -3.22 18.82
CA CYS A 157 9.21 -4.46 19.36
C CYS A 157 10.73 -4.57 19.19
N PRO A 158 11.41 -5.57 19.82
CA PRO A 158 12.85 -5.75 19.74
C PRO A 158 13.49 -5.70 18.34
N LEU A 159 12.85 -6.25 17.29
CA LEU A 159 13.46 -6.24 15.95
C LEU A 159 13.52 -4.83 15.33
N PHE A 160 12.56 -3.95 15.64
CA PHE A 160 12.59 -2.57 15.16
C PHE A 160 13.86 -1.84 15.58
N TRP A 161 14.34 -2.11 16.81
CA TRP A 161 15.57 -1.50 17.33
C TRP A 161 16.84 -2.12 16.73
N LYS A 162 16.79 -3.40 16.34
CA LYS A 162 17.93 -4.15 15.81
C LYS A 162 18.16 -3.95 14.32
N ALA A 163 17.17 -3.43 13.60
CA ALA A 163 17.23 -3.27 12.14
C ALA A 163 16.93 -1.82 11.71
N PRO A 164 17.89 -0.89 11.89
CA PRO A 164 17.70 0.54 11.58
C PRO A 164 17.24 0.79 10.14
N SER A 165 17.76 0.05 9.17
CA SER A 165 17.40 0.18 7.75
C SER A 165 15.93 -0.12 7.45
N SER A 166 15.26 -0.88 8.31
CA SER A 166 13.87 -1.34 8.12
C SER A 166 12.86 -0.53 8.93
N GLN A 167 13.31 0.41 9.75
CA GLN A 167 12.45 1.20 10.64
C GLN A 167 11.45 2.03 9.85
N LEU A 168 11.93 2.74 8.82
CA LEU A 168 11.11 3.58 7.96
C LEU A 168 9.98 2.78 7.29
N GLY A 169 10.33 1.69 6.59
CA GLY A 169 9.32 0.88 5.91
C GLY A 169 8.39 0.14 6.87
N THR A 170 8.87 -0.21 8.07
CA THR A 170 8.01 -0.72 9.15
C THR A 170 6.95 0.32 9.54
N LEU A 171 7.33 1.58 9.76
CA LEU A 171 6.36 2.62 10.13
C LEU A 171 5.35 2.88 9.02
N ILE A 172 5.77 2.90 7.75
CA ILE A 172 4.85 3.02 6.60
C ILE A 172 3.88 1.83 6.56
N ARG A 173 4.38 0.60 6.80
CA ARG A 173 3.54 -0.60 6.88
C ARG A 173 2.46 -0.45 7.93
N GLU A 174 2.83 -0.11 9.17
CA GLU A 174 1.88 0.01 10.27
C GLU A 174 0.89 1.16 10.03
N ALA A 175 1.34 2.30 9.47
CA ALA A 175 0.46 3.40 9.09
C ALA A 175 -0.60 3.00 8.07
N SER A 176 -0.24 2.16 7.10
CA SER A 176 -1.19 1.64 6.11
C SER A 176 -2.29 0.76 6.74
N ARG A 177 -1.98 0.05 7.82
CA ARG A 177 -2.92 -0.85 8.50
C ARG A 177 -4.06 -0.11 9.21
N PHE A 178 -3.80 1.09 9.73
CA PHE A 178 -4.85 1.97 10.27
C PHE A 178 -5.90 2.38 9.23
N ARG A 179 -5.57 2.29 7.93
CA ARG A 179 -6.47 2.62 6.81
C ARG A 179 -6.88 1.37 6.03
N SER A 180 -7.03 0.26 6.75
CA SER A 180 -7.58 -1.01 6.26
C SER A 180 -6.63 -1.83 5.37
N ALA A 181 -5.32 -1.59 5.41
CA ALA A 181 -4.38 -2.59 4.93
C ALA A 181 -4.32 -3.78 5.91
N CYS A 182 -4.24 -5.00 5.39
CA CYS A 182 -3.99 -6.21 6.19
C CYS A 182 -2.70 -6.87 5.70
N ASP A 183 -2.06 -7.68 6.54
CA ASP A 183 -1.02 -8.61 6.07
C ASP A 183 -1.71 -9.83 5.45
N ILE A 184 -2.10 -9.70 4.17
CA ILE A 184 -2.82 -10.75 3.45
C ILE A 184 -1.87 -11.90 3.10
N THR A 185 -0.63 -11.57 2.73
CA THR A 185 0.41 -12.55 2.40
C THR A 185 1.68 -12.28 3.20
N LYS A 186 2.32 -13.36 3.66
CA LYS A 186 3.63 -13.28 4.33
C LYS A 186 4.74 -12.81 3.40
N GLU A 187 4.58 -13.01 2.10
CA GLU A 187 5.54 -12.57 1.07
C GLU A 187 4.97 -11.40 0.27
N ALA A 188 5.85 -10.50 -0.16
CA ALA A 188 5.46 -9.40 -1.02
C ALA A 188 5.29 -9.93 -2.44
N VAL A 189 4.13 -9.67 -3.06
CA VAL A 189 3.82 -10.18 -4.40
C VAL A 189 3.59 -9.02 -5.35
N SER A 190 4.43 -8.92 -6.39
CA SER A 190 4.32 -7.88 -7.41
C SER A 190 3.21 -8.17 -8.43
N ILE A 191 2.73 -7.11 -9.06
CA ILE A 191 1.81 -7.09 -10.20
C ILE A 191 2.45 -6.38 -11.38
N ASP A 192 2.10 -6.76 -12.61
CA ASP A 192 2.49 -6.00 -13.80
C ASP A 192 1.46 -4.91 -14.07
N VAL A 193 1.97 -3.68 -14.19
CA VAL A 193 1.16 -2.50 -14.52
C VAL A 193 1.70 -1.78 -15.73
N GLY A 194 0.81 -1.17 -16.49
CA GLY A 194 1.11 -0.34 -17.64
C GLY A 194 0.43 1.03 -17.53
N TYR A 195 0.92 1.97 -18.32
CA TYR A 195 0.32 3.29 -18.56
C TYR A 195 -0.10 4.02 -17.27
N LYS A 196 0.88 4.45 -16.46
CA LYS A 196 0.65 5.15 -15.17
C LYS A 196 -0.20 4.37 -14.15
N GLY A 197 -0.24 3.05 -14.27
CA GLY A 197 -1.05 2.16 -13.42
C GLY A 197 -2.52 2.08 -13.82
N LEU A 198 -2.90 2.66 -14.96
CA LEU A 198 -4.26 2.56 -15.48
C LEU A 198 -4.59 1.14 -15.97
N MET A 199 -3.56 0.39 -16.38
CA MET A 199 -3.66 -0.98 -16.84
C MET A 199 -2.99 -1.90 -15.83
N VAL A 200 -3.71 -2.91 -15.35
CA VAL A 200 -3.14 -3.97 -14.51
C VAL A 200 -3.30 -5.29 -15.23
N LYS A 201 -2.20 -6.02 -15.41
CA LYS A 201 -2.22 -7.35 -16.02
C LYS A 201 -2.81 -8.32 -15.00
N SER A 202 -3.98 -8.85 -15.31
CA SER A 202 -4.58 -9.92 -14.53
C SER A 202 -4.54 -11.21 -15.33
N SER A 203 -3.76 -12.20 -14.87
CA SER A 203 -3.87 -13.57 -15.38
C SER A 203 -5.14 -14.22 -14.83
N LEU A 204 -6.30 -13.82 -15.36
CA LEU A 204 -7.61 -14.39 -15.02
C LEU A 204 -7.87 -15.77 -15.64
N ALA A 205 -6.91 -16.31 -16.39
CA ALA A 205 -7.05 -17.54 -17.16
C ALA A 205 -7.20 -18.83 -16.31
N ASP A 206 -7.20 -18.76 -14.98
CA ASP A 206 -7.50 -19.90 -14.14
C ASP A 206 -8.22 -19.47 -12.84
N PRO A 207 -9.54 -19.71 -12.73
CA PRO A 207 -10.35 -19.44 -11.54
C PRO A 207 -9.93 -20.23 -10.29
N LYS A 208 -9.12 -21.30 -10.46
CA LYS A 208 -8.52 -22.06 -9.34
C LYS A 208 -7.14 -21.50 -8.96
N ASN A 209 -6.60 -20.57 -9.74
CA ASN A 209 -5.33 -19.93 -9.45
C ASN A 209 -5.55 -18.85 -8.36
N PRO A 210 -4.79 -18.87 -7.25
CA PRO A 210 -4.89 -17.87 -6.18
C PRO A 210 -4.66 -16.41 -6.62
N LYS A 211 -4.44 -16.15 -7.91
CA LYS A 211 -4.19 -14.85 -8.55
C LYS A 211 -5.34 -13.84 -8.48
N PHE A 212 -6.56 -14.23 -8.10
CA PHE A 212 -7.60 -13.27 -7.68
C PHE A 212 -7.13 -12.43 -6.46
N ASN A 213 -6.12 -12.89 -5.73
CA ASN A 213 -5.51 -12.17 -4.62
C ASN A 213 -4.49 -11.11 -5.05
N LEU A 214 -4.00 -11.11 -6.29
CA LEU A 214 -2.88 -10.23 -6.67
C LEU A 214 -3.25 -8.75 -6.62
N LEU A 215 -4.39 -8.37 -7.20
CA LEU A 215 -4.87 -6.99 -7.14
C LEU A 215 -5.23 -6.59 -5.71
N LEU A 216 -5.88 -7.50 -4.97
CA LEU A 216 -6.20 -7.28 -3.55
C LEU A 216 -4.93 -7.07 -2.73
N ASN A 217 -3.85 -7.83 -3.00
CA ASN A 217 -2.56 -7.68 -2.34
C ASN A 217 -1.89 -6.36 -2.73
N ALA A 218 -1.88 -6.01 -4.02
CA ALA A 218 -1.29 -4.76 -4.48
C ALA A 218 -2.03 -3.52 -3.94
N VAL A 219 -3.32 -3.65 -3.64
CA VAL A 219 -4.09 -2.58 -3.02
C VAL A 219 -3.95 -2.63 -1.49
N LEU A 220 -4.19 -3.75 -0.84
CA LEU A 220 -4.43 -3.81 0.60
C LEU A 220 -3.32 -4.50 1.41
N ASN A 221 -2.31 -5.11 0.80
CA ASN A 221 -1.27 -5.80 1.57
C ASN A 221 -0.27 -4.80 2.16
N ALA A 222 -0.24 -4.67 3.49
CA ALA A 222 0.65 -3.73 4.15
C ALA A 222 2.14 -4.03 3.84
N LYS A 223 2.51 -5.31 3.79
CA LYS A 223 3.86 -5.73 3.37
C LYS A 223 4.21 -5.33 1.93
N ASN A 224 3.25 -5.36 0.99
CA ASN A 224 3.49 -4.87 -0.36
C ASN A 224 3.74 -3.35 -0.38
N ILE A 225 3.01 -2.59 0.44
CA ILE A 225 3.19 -1.14 0.56
C ILE A 225 4.59 -0.82 1.09
N GLN A 226 5.05 -1.55 2.12
CA GLN A 226 6.44 -1.45 2.60
C GLN A 226 7.45 -1.69 1.47
N TYR A 227 7.32 -2.83 0.77
CA TYR A 227 8.23 -3.21 -0.32
C TYR A 227 8.22 -2.22 -1.48
N GLU A 228 7.08 -1.61 -1.77
CA GLU A 228 6.98 -0.59 -2.81
C GLU A 228 7.92 0.59 -2.54
N PHE A 229 8.03 1.05 -1.28
CA PHE A 229 8.98 2.11 -0.92
C PHE A 229 10.42 1.59 -0.79
N GLU A 230 10.63 0.42 -0.19
CA GLU A 230 11.98 -0.12 0.10
C GLU A 230 12.69 -0.71 -1.13
N VAL A 231 11.93 -1.10 -2.16
CA VAL A 231 12.45 -1.83 -3.33
C VAL A 231 12.12 -1.10 -4.62
N THR A 232 10.85 -0.78 -4.87
CA THR A 232 10.45 -0.17 -6.16
C THR A 232 10.91 1.27 -6.23
N LEU A 233 10.53 2.11 -5.27
CA LEU A 233 10.70 3.57 -5.33
C LEU A 233 12.02 4.05 -4.73
N ARG A 234 12.85 3.16 -4.19
CA ARG A 234 14.14 3.52 -3.61
C ARG A 234 15.15 3.93 -4.68
N HIS A 235 16.12 4.72 -4.28
CA HIS A 235 17.32 4.96 -5.07
C HIS A 235 18.11 3.67 -5.26
N ARG A 236 18.63 3.45 -6.48
CA ARG A 236 19.49 2.29 -6.80
C ARG A 236 20.97 2.60 -6.62
N GLY A 237 21.33 3.87 -6.67
CA GLY A 237 22.70 4.34 -6.47
C GLY A 237 22.99 4.64 -5.00
N ASP A 238 24.25 4.61 -4.62
CA ASP A 238 24.70 4.97 -3.28
C ASP A 238 24.56 6.46 -3.01
N TYR A 239 24.34 6.82 -1.75
CA TYR A 239 24.36 8.20 -1.28
C TYR A 239 25.77 8.57 -0.81
N ALA A 240 26.47 9.40 -1.58
CA ALA A 240 27.82 9.84 -1.27
C ALA A 240 28.00 11.31 -1.63
N ARG A 241 28.80 12.04 -0.86
CA ARG A 241 29.09 13.48 -1.10
C ARG A 241 27.80 14.32 -1.24
N GLY A 242 26.79 14.02 -0.41
CA GLY A 242 25.54 14.78 -0.32
C GLY A 242 24.49 14.49 -1.41
N ARG A 243 24.65 13.44 -2.22
CA ARG A 243 23.70 13.09 -3.28
C ARG A 243 23.69 11.61 -3.65
N TYR A 244 22.60 11.14 -4.22
CA TYR A 244 22.47 9.82 -4.82
C TYR A 244 23.13 9.74 -6.20
N SER A 245 23.93 8.70 -6.44
CA SER A 245 24.62 8.52 -7.74
C SER A 245 23.69 8.20 -8.91
N CYS A 246 22.48 7.69 -8.65
CA CYS A 246 21.57 7.28 -9.72
C CYS A 246 20.81 8.46 -10.37
N CYS A 247 20.52 9.53 -9.63
CA CYS A 247 19.69 10.63 -10.11
C CYS A 247 20.13 12.01 -9.62
N GLY A 248 21.16 12.10 -8.78
CA GLY A 248 21.66 13.36 -8.23
C GLY A 248 20.84 13.93 -7.07
N GLU A 249 19.77 13.25 -6.63
CA GLU A 249 18.92 13.68 -5.52
C GLU A 249 19.74 13.90 -4.23
N THR A 250 19.54 15.06 -3.60
CA THR A 250 20.29 15.48 -2.40
C THR A 250 19.58 15.11 -1.11
N ALA A 251 18.25 14.98 -1.13
CA ALA A 251 17.47 14.61 0.04
C ALA A 251 17.67 13.13 0.37
N ARG A 252 18.11 12.83 1.60
CA ARG A 252 18.46 11.47 2.03
C ARG A 252 17.22 10.57 2.22
N SER A 253 16.10 11.15 2.63
CA SER A 253 14.81 10.47 2.80
C SER A 253 13.91 10.83 1.62
N SER A 254 14.17 10.27 0.44
CA SER A 254 13.45 10.60 -0.79
C SER A 254 13.18 9.37 -1.65
N VAL A 255 12.23 9.49 -2.56
CA VAL A 255 11.98 8.49 -3.61
C VAL A 255 12.71 8.87 -4.90
N CYS A 256 13.06 7.86 -5.69
CA CYS A 256 13.76 8.03 -6.95
C CYS A 256 12.78 8.20 -8.12
N GLU A 257 12.77 9.35 -8.77
CA GLU A 257 11.94 9.58 -9.97
C GLU A 257 12.34 8.69 -11.14
N SER A 258 13.63 8.34 -11.22
CA SER A 258 14.18 7.42 -12.23
C SER A 258 13.87 5.95 -11.93
N ALA A 259 13.24 5.63 -10.79
CA ALA A 259 12.80 4.28 -10.51
C ALA A 259 11.64 3.82 -11.42
N VAL A 260 10.90 4.78 -11.99
CA VAL A 260 9.82 4.53 -12.93
C VAL A 260 10.27 4.98 -14.33
N PRO A 261 10.43 4.05 -15.29
CA PRO A 261 10.89 4.37 -16.64
C PRO A 261 9.94 5.27 -17.42
N ASP A 262 10.47 6.07 -18.35
CA ASP A 262 9.66 7.01 -19.13
C ASP A 262 8.58 6.34 -19.99
N ASP A 263 8.86 5.14 -20.49
CA ASP A 263 7.91 4.32 -21.23
C ASP A 263 6.66 3.95 -20.42
N PHE A 264 6.72 4.05 -19.09
CA PHE A 264 5.55 3.85 -18.24
C PHE A 264 4.49 4.96 -18.40
N PHE A 265 4.89 6.13 -18.89
CA PHE A 265 4.03 7.30 -19.05
C PHE A 265 3.55 7.50 -20.48
N THR A 266 4.13 6.80 -21.45
CA THR A 266 3.76 6.93 -22.86
C THR A 266 2.40 6.27 -23.10
N SER A 267 1.50 7.00 -23.79
CA SER A 267 0.21 6.44 -24.17
C SER A 267 0.43 5.36 -25.23
N PRO A 268 -0.26 4.20 -25.16
CA PRO A 268 -0.38 3.37 -26.33
C PRO A 268 -1.01 4.23 -27.44
N ASN A 269 -0.40 4.30 -28.62
CA ASN A 269 -1.05 4.98 -29.74
C ASN A 269 -2.35 4.24 -30.08
N TRP A 270 -3.49 4.76 -29.61
CA TRP A 270 -4.82 4.27 -29.93
C TRP A 270 -5.17 4.76 -31.35
N ARG A 271 -4.64 4.05 -32.36
CA ARG A 271 -5.26 4.00 -33.69
C ARG A 271 -5.95 2.66 -33.86
#